data_AF-A0A1X1Y547-F1
#
_entry.id   AF-A0A1X1Y547-F1
#
_cell.length_a   1.000
_cell.length_b   1.000
_cell.length_c   1.000
_cell.angle_alpha   90.00
_cell.angle_beta   90.00
_cell.angle_gamma   90.00
#
_symmetry.space_group_name_H-M   'P 1'
#
loop_
_entity.id
_entity.type
_entity.pdbx_description
1 polymer ?
#
loop_
_entity_poly.entity_id
_entity_poly.type
_entity_poly.pdbx_seq_one_letter_code
_entity_poly.pdbx_strand_id
1 'polypeptide(L)'
;MIDYQINHGATAGIPPYVHVDLPGSEWIDVQAGMWENAREYLDHEDIALPVLAVMAIGWRMLLPIKGIQALDPMMRALAGLAPRELALAASKIDDGAHPDERATDLIRLIELLRRDYSVILWQQGRLGELGIAAGAQGYETGIGWRERCDLPATMSGRRRSQSGGTGSGRPVFVAPLGRSIDKRSLAAICHHRDVWTRLICTDTDCCPDGGRAILDNARVHTVVQRARRLSELDRIERSLWRWQNLAEAADRGLELAARINRLARNDSSILRVDTRALSAISAISHLRRQDARSSGVA
;
A
#
# COMPACT_ATOMS: atom_id res chain seq x y z
N MET A 1 9.25 -26.16 16.34
CA MET A 1 8.61 -24.83 16.52
C MET A 1 7.66 -24.53 15.35
N ILE A 2 8.05 -24.83 14.11
CA ILE A 2 7.18 -24.72 12.93
C ILE A 2 6.03 -25.75 12.95
N ASP A 3 6.27 -26.98 13.43
CA ASP A 3 5.22 -28.01 13.57
C ASP A 3 4.10 -27.56 14.49
N TYR A 4 4.44 -26.83 15.56
CA TYR A 4 3.44 -26.23 16.44
C TYR A 4 2.57 -25.24 15.65
N GLN A 5 3.16 -24.37 14.84
CA GLN A 5 2.41 -23.40 14.03
C GLN A 5 1.52 -24.10 13.00
N ILE A 6 2.02 -25.14 12.33
CA ILE A 6 1.25 -25.96 11.39
C ILE A 6 0.05 -26.61 12.10
N ASN A 7 0.30 -27.25 13.25
CA ASN A 7 -0.71 -27.91 14.07
C ASN A 7 -1.77 -26.94 14.63
N HIS A 8 -1.47 -25.63 14.64
CA HIS A 8 -2.39 -24.57 15.07
C HIS A 8 -2.94 -23.74 13.90
N GLY A 9 -2.91 -24.29 12.68
CA GLY A 9 -3.62 -23.72 11.53
C GLY A 9 -2.84 -22.66 10.75
N ALA A 10 -1.50 -22.66 10.81
CA ALA A 10 -0.72 -21.86 9.88
C ALA A 10 -1.03 -22.26 8.44
N THR A 11 -1.36 -21.27 7.59
CA THR A 11 -1.74 -21.49 6.18
C THR A 11 -0.63 -21.15 5.19
N ALA A 12 0.42 -20.47 5.66
CA ALA A 12 1.59 -20.11 4.87
C ALA A 12 2.81 -19.88 5.77
N GLY A 13 4.00 -20.14 5.23
CA GLY A 13 5.28 -19.76 5.81
C GLY A 13 5.75 -18.41 5.25
N ILE A 14 6.27 -17.54 6.12
CA ILE A 14 6.96 -16.31 5.71
C ILE A 14 8.44 -16.48 6.05
N PRO A 15 9.32 -16.68 5.06
CA PRO A 15 10.76 -16.77 5.28
C PRO A 15 11.33 -15.49 5.90
N PRO A 16 12.51 -15.56 6.54
CA PRO A 16 13.20 -14.38 7.03
C PRO A 16 13.41 -13.34 5.92
N TYR A 17 13.26 -12.07 6.28
CA TYR A 17 13.50 -10.97 5.36
C TYR A 17 14.15 -9.77 6.04
N VAL A 18 14.89 -9.00 5.26
CA VAL A 18 15.57 -7.75 5.65
C VAL A 18 15.11 -6.61 4.75
N HIS A 19 15.31 -5.37 5.19
CA HIS A 19 15.05 -4.19 4.36
C HIS A 19 16.33 -3.79 3.60
N VAL A 20 16.26 -3.79 2.26
CA VAL A 20 17.36 -3.39 1.37
C VAL A 20 17.09 -1.99 0.81
N ASP A 21 17.90 -0.98 1.19
CA ASP A 21 17.65 0.43 0.80
C ASP A 21 18.62 0.98 -0.26
N LEU A 22 19.72 0.28 -0.57
CA LEU A 22 20.79 0.78 -1.43
C LEU A 22 21.25 -0.26 -2.46
N PRO A 23 21.45 0.14 -3.73
CA PRO A 23 22.09 -0.72 -4.72
C PRO A 23 23.52 -1.07 -4.28
N GLY A 24 23.90 -2.34 -4.47
CA GLY A 24 25.23 -2.84 -4.07
C GLY A 24 25.41 -3.08 -2.58
N SER A 25 24.33 -3.08 -1.79
CA SER A 25 24.39 -3.45 -0.38
C SER A 25 24.59 -4.96 -0.21
N GLU A 26 25.48 -5.36 0.70
CA GLU A 26 25.68 -6.76 1.12
C GLU A 26 24.39 -7.43 1.61
N TRP A 27 23.40 -6.63 2.06
CA TRP A 27 22.10 -7.14 2.46
C TRP A 27 21.32 -7.81 1.32
N ILE A 28 21.67 -7.55 0.06
CA ILE A 28 21.10 -8.24 -1.11
C ILE A 28 21.49 -9.71 -1.09
N ASP A 29 22.79 -9.99 -0.93
CA ASP A 29 23.32 -11.35 -0.88
C ASP A 29 22.86 -12.07 0.40
N VAL A 30 22.80 -11.35 1.53
CA VAL A 30 22.24 -11.89 2.78
C VAL A 30 20.78 -12.29 2.60
N GLN A 31 19.96 -11.47 1.96
CA GLN A 31 18.56 -11.80 1.69
C GLN A 31 18.42 -13.01 0.76
N ALA A 32 19.25 -13.09 -0.29
CA ALA A 32 19.29 -14.23 -1.20
C ALA A 32 19.62 -15.52 -0.45
N GLY A 33 20.70 -15.53 0.34
CA GLY A 33 21.09 -16.69 1.14
C GLY A 33 20.06 -17.08 2.22
N MET A 34 19.33 -16.11 2.80
CA MET A 34 18.21 -16.41 3.71
C MET A 34 17.08 -17.18 3.01
N TRP A 35 16.77 -16.85 1.76
CA TRP A 35 15.75 -17.54 0.99
C TRP A 35 16.20 -18.92 0.50
N GLU A 36 17.46 -19.05 0.07
CA GLU A 36 18.05 -20.34 -0.30
C GLU A 36 18.03 -21.30 0.90
N ASN A 37 18.55 -20.87 2.05
CA ASN A 37 18.52 -21.67 3.29
C ASN A 37 17.09 -21.99 3.74
N ALA A 38 16.13 -21.06 3.55
CA ALA A 38 14.74 -21.32 3.90
C ALA A 38 14.13 -22.41 3.01
N ARG A 39 14.43 -22.42 1.70
CA ARG A 39 13.98 -23.47 0.78
C ARG A 39 14.59 -24.82 1.16
N GLU A 40 15.90 -24.87 1.37
CA GLU A 40 16.60 -26.09 1.79
C GLU A 40 16.03 -26.66 3.09
N TYR A 41 15.76 -25.80 4.08
CA TYR A 41 15.15 -26.23 5.34
C TYR A 41 13.73 -26.79 5.15
N LEU A 42 12.89 -26.11 4.35
CA LEU A 42 11.53 -26.59 4.08
C LEU A 42 11.55 -27.95 3.35
N ASP A 43 12.51 -28.16 2.44
CA ASP A 43 12.67 -29.43 1.74
C ASP A 43 13.22 -30.55 2.64
N HIS A 44 14.20 -30.23 3.49
CA HIS A 44 14.79 -31.19 4.43
C HIS A 44 13.77 -31.69 5.47
N GLU A 45 12.92 -30.81 5.97
CA GLU A 45 11.93 -31.12 6.99
C GLU A 45 10.57 -31.58 6.41
N ASP A 46 10.46 -31.75 5.09
CA ASP A 46 9.23 -32.13 4.38
C ASP A 46 8.03 -31.21 4.70
N ILE A 47 8.29 -29.91 4.78
CA ILE A 47 7.27 -28.89 5.12
C ILE A 47 6.59 -28.40 3.85
N ALA A 48 5.36 -28.88 3.62
CA ALA A 48 4.54 -28.52 2.46
C ALA A 48 3.75 -27.19 2.57
N LEU A 49 4.09 -26.31 3.52
CA LEU A 49 3.40 -25.02 3.66
C LEU A 49 3.69 -24.10 2.46
N PRO A 50 2.67 -23.46 1.86
CA PRO A 50 2.88 -22.43 0.85
C PRO A 50 3.74 -21.29 1.38
N VAL A 51 4.65 -20.78 0.55
CA VAL A 51 5.53 -19.67 0.91
C VAL A 51 4.96 -18.34 0.44
N LEU A 52 4.87 -17.38 1.36
CA LEU A 52 4.67 -15.96 1.09
C LEU A 52 6.01 -15.24 1.27
N ALA A 53 6.69 -14.94 0.17
CA ALA A 53 7.96 -14.22 0.22
C ALA A 53 7.71 -12.72 0.46
N VAL A 54 8.58 -12.06 1.22
CA VAL A 54 8.50 -10.61 1.47
C VAL A 54 9.71 -9.92 0.84
N MET A 55 9.47 -9.10 -0.18
CA MET A 55 10.48 -8.23 -0.77
C MET A 55 10.36 -6.83 -0.16
N ALA A 56 11.19 -6.55 0.83
CA ALA A 56 11.24 -5.27 1.54
C ALA A 56 12.38 -4.40 1.02
N ILE A 57 12.05 -3.38 0.23
CA ILE A 57 13.04 -2.56 -0.47
C ILE A 57 12.82 -1.06 -0.26
N GLY A 58 13.88 -0.27 -0.38
CA GLY A 58 13.82 1.18 -0.46
C GLY A 58 13.46 1.67 -1.86
N TRP A 59 12.90 2.88 -1.98
CA TRP A 59 12.61 3.50 -3.28
C TRP A 59 13.82 3.55 -4.22
N ARG A 60 15.06 3.63 -3.69
CA ARG A 60 16.28 3.65 -4.50
C ARG A 60 16.53 2.34 -5.25
N MET A 61 16.00 1.22 -4.75
CA MET A 61 16.08 -0.08 -5.42
C MET A 61 15.15 -0.16 -6.63
N LEU A 62 14.21 0.77 -6.77
CA LEU A 62 13.31 0.80 -7.92
C LEU A 62 13.92 1.47 -9.16
N LEU A 63 15.05 2.16 -9.02
CA LEU A 63 15.68 2.88 -10.12
C LEU A 63 16.00 1.89 -11.26
N PRO A 64 15.49 2.09 -12.49
CA PRO A 64 15.48 1.06 -13.53
C PRO A 64 16.85 0.49 -13.90
N ILE A 65 17.88 1.33 -13.91
CA ILE A 65 19.22 0.93 -14.35
C ILE A 65 20.01 0.32 -13.18
N LYS A 66 20.13 1.05 -12.07
CA LYS A 66 21.03 0.66 -10.98
C LYS A 66 20.35 -0.19 -9.89
N GLY A 67 19.06 0.05 -9.65
CA GLY A 67 18.32 -0.60 -8.57
C GLY A 67 17.88 -2.01 -8.96
N ILE A 68 17.13 -2.14 -10.06
CA ILE A 68 16.56 -3.42 -10.48
C ILE A 68 17.66 -4.44 -10.81
N GLN A 69 18.69 -4.04 -11.55
CA GLN A 69 19.83 -4.93 -11.85
C GLN A 69 20.58 -5.39 -10.59
N ALA A 70 20.68 -4.52 -9.57
CA ALA A 70 21.31 -4.91 -8.31
C ALA A 70 20.50 -5.98 -7.56
N LEU A 71 19.20 -6.14 -7.85
CA LEU A 71 18.36 -7.17 -7.24
C LEU A 71 18.53 -8.56 -7.88
N ASP A 72 19.34 -8.72 -8.93
CA ASP A 72 19.51 -10.00 -9.64
C ASP A 72 19.79 -11.21 -8.72
N PRO A 73 20.68 -11.13 -7.69
CA PRO A 73 20.88 -12.24 -6.76
C PRO A 73 19.60 -12.59 -5.99
N MET A 74 18.89 -11.59 -5.47
CA MET A 74 17.61 -11.78 -4.79
C MET A 74 16.54 -12.35 -5.72
N MET A 75 16.48 -11.90 -6.98
CA MET A 75 15.51 -12.39 -7.96
C MET A 75 15.73 -13.86 -8.30
N ARG A 76 16.99 -14.31 -8.41
CA ARG A 76 17.32 -15.72 -8.60
C ARG A 76 16.95 -16.57 -7.38
N ALA A 77 17.31 -16.11 -6.17
CA ALA A 77 16.96 -16.80 -4.94
C ALA A 77 15.43 -16.86 -4.73
N LEU A 78 14.70 -15.80 -5.10
CA LEU A 78 13.24 -15.78 -5.07
C LEU A 78 12.63 -16.85 -5.99
N ALA A 79 13.19 -17.03 -7.20
CA ALA A 79 12.75 -18.08 -8.11
C ALA A 79 13.01 -19.48 -7.53
N GLY A 80 14.17 -19.69 -6.90
CA GLY A 80 14.49 -20.94 -6.20
C GLY A 80 13.60 -21.22 -4.98
N LEU A 81 13.22 -20.17 -4.24
CA LEU A 81 12.28 -20.26 -3.13
C LEU A 81 10.88 -20.70 -3.58
N ALA A 82 10.52 -20.40 -4.85
CA ALA A 82 9.25 -20.72 -5.50
C ALA A 82 8.02 -20.30 -4.66
N PRO A 83 7.90 -19.02 -4.27
CA PRO A 83 6.78 -18.56 -3.47
C PRO A 83 5.47 -18.60 -4.25
N ARG A 84 4.38 -18.91 -3.55
CA ARG A 84 3.02 -18.81 -4.11
C ARG A 84 2.61 -17.34 -4.27
N GLU A 85 3.03 -16.51 -3.34
CA GLU A 85 2.70 -15.09 -3.27
C GLU A 85 3.93 -14.27 -2.88
N LEU A 86 4.02 -13.05 -3.40
CA LEU A 86 5.06 -12.08 -3.12
C LEU A 86 4.46 -10.82 -2.51
N ALA A 87 4.80 -10.57 -1.25
CA ALA A 87 4.52 -9.34 -0.54
C ALA A 87 5.60 -8.29 -0.85
N LEU A 88 5.27 -7.30 -1.69
CA LEU A 88 6.18 -6.20 -2.06
C LEU A 88 5.98 -5.00 -1.13
N ALA A 89 6.98 -4.69 -0.31
CA ALA A 89 7.02 -3.51 0.54
C ALA A 89 8.09 -2.53 0.03
N ALA A 90 7.67 -1.49 -0.69
CA ALA A 90 8.56 -0.45 -1.20
C ALA A 90 8.48 0.82 -0.34
N SER A 91 9.55 1.11 0.39
CA SER A 91 9.57 2.17 1.41
C SER A 91 9.77 3.56 0.80
N LYS A 92 9.06 4.57 1.32
CA LYS A 92 9.21 6.01 1.02
C LYS A 92 8.95 6.39 -0.45
N ILE A 93 7.99 5.73 -1.07
CA ILE A 93 7.57 6.04 -2.45
C ILE A 93 6.82 7.36 -2.52
N ASP A 94 5.90 7.61 -1.60
CA ASP A 94 5.11 8.85 -1.52
C ASP A 94 5.86 10.02 -0.83
N ASP A 95 7.18 9.90 -0.64
CA ASP A 95 8.01 10.90 0.02
C ASP A 95 8.97 11.63 -0.93
N GLY A 96 9.54 12.73 -0.45
CA GLY A 96 10.58 13.48 -1.19
C GLY A 96 10.00 14.34 -2.32
N ALA A 97 10.88 14.73 -3.24
CA ALA A 97 10.59 15.71 -4.29
C ALA A 97 9.84 15.13 -5.51
N HIS A 98 10.04 13.85 -5.82
CA HIS A 98 9.52 13.20 -7.04
C HIS A 98 8.74 11.91 -6.73
N PRO A 99 7.60 11.99 -6.01
CA PRO A 99 6.81 10.82 -5.65
C PRO A 99 6.14 10.14 -6.86
N ASP A 100 5.88 10.88 -7.92
CA ASP A 100 5.34 10.42 -9.21
C ASP A 100 6.35 9.56 -10.00
N GLU A 101 7.61 9.97 -10.07
CA GLU A 101 8.67 9.16 -10.69
C GLU A 101 8.86 7.84 -9.94
N ARG A 102 8.92 7.90 -8.60
CA ARG A 102 9.08 6.71 -7.75
C ARG A 102 7.88 5.76 -7.85
N ALA A 103 6.68 6.30 -7.92
CA ALA A 103 5.48 5.48 -8.08
C ALA A 103 5.39 4.89 -9.51
N THR A 104 5.94 5.56 -10.54
CA THR A 104 6.13 4.97 -11.87
C THR A 104 7.07 3.76 -11.81
N ASP A 105 8.20 3.89 -11.11
CA ASP A 105 9.16 2.79 -10.96
C ASP A 105 8.59 1.64 -10.11
N LEU A 106 7.77 1.95 -9.10
CA LEU A 106 7.01 0.93 -8.35
C LEU A 106 6.11 0.12 -9.29
N ILE A 107 5.36 0.78 -10.17
CA ILE A 107 4.49 0.11 -11.14
C ILE A 107 5.30 -0.79 -12.07
N ARG A 108 6.43 -0.31 -12.58
CA ARG A 108 7.31 -1.13 -13.44
C ARG A 108 7.79 -2.38 -12.72
N LEU A 109 8.16 -2.27 -11.45
CA LEU A 109 8.55 -3.43 -10.66
C LEU A 109 7.38 -4.39 -10.45
N ILE A 110 6.17 -3.89 -10.17
CA ILE A 110 4.96 -4.74 -10.09
C ILE A 110 4.71 -5.45 -11.42
N GLU A 111 4.77 -4.75 -12.55
CA GLU A 111 4.60 -5.27 -13.91
C GLU A 111 5.64 -6.35 -14.26
N LEU A 112 6.87 -6.21 -13.75
CA LEU A 112 7.93 -7.21 -13.87
C LEU A 112 7.62 -8.45 -13.02
N LEU A 113 7.36 -8.26 -11.73
CA LEU A 113 7.17 -9.35 -10.77
C LEU A 113 5.90 -10.17 -11.04
N ARG A 114 4.82 -9.53 -11.50
CA ARG A 114 3.54 -10.20 -11.76
C ARG A 114 3.56 -11.17 -12.95
N ARG A 115 4.67 -11.24 -13.68
CA ARG A 115 4.86 -12.24 -14.75
C ARG A 115 4.99 -13.64 -14.18
N ASP A 116 5.61 -13.74 -13.00
CA ASP A 116 5.95 -15.02 -12.39
C ASP A 116 5.25 -15.23 -11.03
N TYR A 117 4.80 -14.17 -10.37
CA TYR A 117 4.25 -14.25 -9.01
C TYR A 117 2.90 -13.53 -8.84
N SER A 118 2.08 -14.00 -7.91
CA SER A 118 1.01 -13.17 -7.35
C SER A 118 1.62 -12.09 -6.46
N VAL A 119 1.42 -10.82 -6.80
CA VAL A 119 2.00 -9.69 -6.05
C VAL A 119 0.94 -9.03 -5.17
N ILE A 120 1.25 -8.88 -3.88
CA ILE A 120 0.47 -8.10 -2.91
C ILE A 120 1.33 -6.92 -2.47
N LEU A 121 0.77 -5.71 -2.49
CA LEU A 121 1.47 -4.54 -1.97
C LEU A 121 1.40 -4.49 -0.44
N TRP A 122 2.52 -4.75 0.22
CA TRP A 122 2.59 -4.88 1.66
C TRP A 122 2.90 -3.54 2.35
N GLN A 123 2.08 -3.15 3.34
CA GLN A 123 2.17 -1.85 4.05
C GLN A 123 2.05 -0.61 3.15
N GLN A 124 1.38 -0.73 2.00
CA GLN A 124 1.25 0.34 1.00
C GLN A 124 -0.17 0.92 0.92
N GLY A 125 -0.86 1.07 2.04
CA GLY A 125 -2.28 1.47 2.07
C GLY A 125 -2.62 2.79 1.34
N ARG A 126 -1.67 3.70 1.17
CA ARG A 126 -1.82 4.96 0.39
C ARG A 126 -1.65 4.79 -1.12
N LEU A 127 -0.86 3.79 -1.54
CA LEU A 127 -0.56 3.49 -2.95
C LEU A 127 -1.23 2.17 -3.39
N GLY A 128 -2.07 1.60 -2.53
CA GLY A 128 -2.70 0.30 -2.75
C GLY A 128 -3.49 0.25 -4.04
N GLU A 129 -4.41 1.19 -4.24
CA GLU A 129 -5.24 1.29 -5.46
C GLU A 129 -4.40 1.48 -6.73
N LEU A 130 -3.24 2.17 -6.63
CA LEU A 130 -2.27 2.28 -7.73
C LEU A 130 -1.66 0.93 -8.08
N GLY A 131 -1.29 0.14 -7.06
CA GLY A 131 -0.80 -1.21 -7.24
C GLY A 131 -1.81 -2.13 -7.90
N ILE A 132 -3.08 -2.05 -7.50
CA ILE A 132 -4.17 -2.80 -8.14
C ILE A 132 -4.31 -2.40 -9.60
N ALA A 133 -4.23 -1.10 -9.91
CA ALA A 133 -4.26 -0.63 -11.28
C ALA A 133 -3.11 -1.20 -12.13
N ALA A 134 -1.91 -1.31 -11.54
CA ALA A 134 -0.73 -1.96 -12.09
C ALA A 134 -0.79 -3.50 -12.14
N GLY A 135 -1.81 -4.10 -11.51
CA GLY A 135 -2.04 -5.54 -11.52
C GLY A 135 -1.50 -6.31 -10.31
N ALA A 136 -1.25 -5.66 -9.18
CA ALA A 136 -1.19 -6.36 -7.89
C ALA A 136 -2.58 -6.95 -7.55
N GLN A 137 -2.61 -8.08 -6.85
CA GLN A 137 -3.85 -8.77 -6.47
C GLN A 137 -4.50 -8.18 -5.19
N GLY A 138 -3.71 -7.47 -4.39
CA GLY A 138 -4.17 -6.93 -3.12
C GLY A 138 -3.18 -5.92 -2.55
N TYR A 139 -3.56 -5.30 -1.45
CA TYR A 139 -2.67 -4.48 -0.66
C TYR A 139 -2.99 -4.57 0.83
N GLU A 140 -1.96 -4.43 1.65
CA GLU A 140 -2.02 -4.40 3.10
C GLU A 140 -1.77 -2.95 3.60
N THR A 141 -2.43 -2.56 4.69
CA THR A 141 -2.48 -1.15 5.16
C THR A 141 -1.72 -0.91 6.46
N GLY A 142 -0.91 -1.87 6.87
CA GLY A 142 -0.23 -1.94 8.15
C GLY A 142 -1.17 -2.22 9.33
N ILE A 143 -0.60 -2.76 10.41
CA ILE A 143 -1.28 -2.79 11.72
C ILE A 143 -1.32 -1.36 12.28
N GLY A 144 -2.52 -0.84 12.54
CA GLY A 144 -2.74 0.49 13.14
C GLY A 144 -2.93 1.60 12.10
N TRP A 145 -2.13 2.67 12.17
CA TRP A 145 -2.18 3.84 11.26
C TRP A 145 -1.23 3.74 10.05
N ARG A 146 -0.52 2.61 9.90
CA ARG A 146 0.64 2.46 9.00
C ARG A 146 0.28 2.27 7.51
N GLU A 147 -0.57 3.15 6.99
CA GLU A 147 -0.91 3.18 5.55
C GLU A 147 0.26 3.62 4.66
N ARG A 148 1.27 4.25 5.26
CA ARG A 148 2.52 4.62 4.61
C ARG A 148 3.57 3.56 4.89
N CYS A 149 4.22 3.09 3.83
CA CYS A 149 5.38 2.22 3.93
C CYS A 149 6.63 3.05 4.24
N ASP A 150 7.01 3.11 5.52
CA ASP A 150 8.29 3.63 5.99
C ASP A 150 8.95 2.59 6.90
N LEU A 151 9.67 1.68 6.28
CA LEU A 151 10.30 0.55 6.97
C LEU A 151 11.38 1.02 7.97
N PRO A 152 12.27 1.98 7.64
CA PRO A 152 13.22 2.54 8.61
C PRO A 152 12.55 3.17 9.84
N ALA A 153 11.48 3.95 9.64
CA ALA A 153 10.73 4.55 10.76
C ALA A 153 10.06 3.45 11.62
N THR A 154 9.53 2.41 10.98
CA THR A 154 8.90 1.29 11.67
C THR A 154 9.89 0.49 12.51
N MET A 155 11.08 0.21 11.98
CA MET A 155 12.14 -0.52 12.68
C MET A 155 12.71 0.28 13.86
N SER A 156 12.93 1.59 13.69
CA SER A 156 13.43 2.46 14.76
C SER A 156 12.40 2.69 15.87
N GLY A 157 11.12 2.82 15.53
CA GLY A 157 10.03 2.98 16.49
C GLY A 157 9.82 1.77 17.40
N ARG A 158 10.07 0.54 16.92
CA ARG A 158 10.00 -0.68 17.75
C ARG A 158 11.08 -0.77 18.82
N ARG A 159 12.19 -0.04 18.67
CA ARG A 159 13.29 -0.02 19.66
C ARG A 159 13.03 0.92 20.83
N ARG A 160 11.98 1.74 20.78
CA ARG A 160 11.58 2.63 21.88
C ARG A 160 10.29 2.09 22.49
N SER A 161 10.28 1.81 23.80
CA SER A 161 9.04 1.55 24.53
C SER A 161 8.12 2.75 24.32
N GLN A 162 6.89 2.54 23.83
CA GLN A 162 5.90 3.62 23.69
C GLN A 162 5.47 4.10 25.07
N SER A 163 6.28 4.95 25.71
CA SER A 163 5.90 5.70 26.89
C SER A 163 5.03 6.89 26.46
N GLY A 164 3.74 6.83 26.77
CA GLY A 164 2.87 7.99 26.92
C GLY A 164 2.59 8.81 25.65
N GLY A 165 1.79 8.26 24.73
CA GLY A 165 1.09 9.06 23.73
C GLY A 165 -0.41 9.01 24.00
N THR A 166 -1.01 10.14 24.36
CA THR A 166 -2.47 10.31 24.41
C THR A 166 -3.09 9.78 23.12
N GLY A 167 -3.84 8.68 23.20
CA GLY A 167 -4.33 7.92 22.06
C GLY A 167 -5.02 8.82 21.02
N SER A 168 -4.32 9.09 19.92
CA SER A 168 -4.99 9.57 18.70
C SER A 168 -5.91 8.44 18.26
N GLY A 169 -7.19 8.75 18.03
CA GLY A 169 -8.18 7.75 17.63
C GLY A 169 -7.70 6.99 16.39
N ARG A 170 -8.13 5.73 16.23
CA ARG A 170 -7.85 4.97 15.01
C ARG A 170 -8.31 5.80 13.80
N PRO A 171 -7.49 5.92 12.75
CA PRO A 171 -7.82 6.69 11.57
C PRO A 171 -9.05 6.10 10.88
N VAL A 172 -9.75 6.92 10.12
CA VAL A 172 -10.96 6.53 9.39
C VAL A 172 -10.67 6.64 7.91
N PHE A 173 -10.84 5.53 7.17
CA PHE A 173 -10.74 5.56 5.72
C PHE A 173 -11.87 6.38 5.13
N VAL A 174 -11.52 7.28 4.22
CA VAL A 174 -12.46 8.15 3.52
C VAL A 174 -12.34 7.83 2.04
N ALA A 175 -13.29 7.06 1.50
CA ALA A 175 -13.26 6.59 0.13
C ALA A 175 -13.08 7.72 -0.91
N PRO A 176 -13.76 8.89 -0.79
CA PRO A 176 -13.54 10.02 -1.69
C PRO A 176 -12.11 10.59 -1.68
N LEU A 177 -11.33 10.35 -0.63
CA LEU A 177 -9.92 10.74 -0.55
C LEU A 177 -8.96 9.60 -0.95
N GLY A 178 -9.45 8.37 -1.04
CA GLY A 178 -8.62 7.17 -1.26
C GLY A 178 -7.64 6.85 -0.13
N ARG A 179 -7.85 7.40 1.07
CA ARG A 179 -6.92 7.29 2.21
C ARG A 179 -7.63 7.47 3.54
N SER A 180 -6.94 7.13 4.64
CA SER A 180 -7.45 7.48 5.96
C SER A 180 -7.02 8.85 6.44
N ILE A 181 -7.88 9.43 7.27
CA ILE A 181 -7.61 10.67 8.02
C ILE A 181 -7.77 10.42 9.51
N ASP A 182 -7.19 11.30 10.32
CA ASP A 182 -7.30 11.22 11.78
C ASP A 182 -8.77 11.36 12.22
N LYS A 183 -9.20 10.52 13.17
CA LYS A 183 -10.60 10.51 13.64
C LYS A 183 -11.02 11.81 14.31
N ARG A 184 -10.11 12.49 15.04
CA ARG A 184 -10.43 13.78 15.67
C ARG A 184 -10.56 14.87 14.61
N SER A 185 -9.68 14.87 13.61
CA SER A 185 -9.80 15.75 12.44
C SER A 185 -11.12 15.53 11.70
N LEU A 186 -11.52 14.27 11.47
CA LEU A 186 -12.80 13.94 10.83
C LEU A 186 -14.00 14.40 11.68
N ALA A 187 -13.92 14.24 13.00
CA ALA A 187 -14.95 14.73 13.92
C ALA A 187 -15.05 16.27 13.90
N ALA A 188 -13.93 16.99 13.84
CA ALA A 188 -13.95 18.44 13.68
C ALA A 188 -14.58 18.86 12.35
N ILE A 189 -14.23 18.19 11.24
CA ILE A 189 -14.82 18.45 9.93
C ILE A 189 -16.34 18.26 9.91
N CYS A 190 -16.91 17.43 10.81
CA CYS A 190 -18.36 17.21 10.86
C CYS A 190 -19.18 18.50 11.15
N HIS A 191 -18.54 19.51 11.74
CA HIS A 191 -19.14 20.83 11.98
C HIS A 191 -19.16 21.73 10.72
N HIS A 192 -18.44 21.34 9.66
CA HIS A 192 -18.38 22.06 8.38
C HIS A 192 -19.22 21.32 7.32
N ARG A 193 -20.52 21.65 7.26
CA ARG A 193 -21.52 20.91 6.46
C ARG A 193 -21.16 20.78 4.97
N ASP A 194 -20.51 21.78 4.37
CA ASP A 194 -20.15 21.80 2.95
C ASP A 194 -19.05 20.78 2.58
N VAL A 195 -18.14 20.50 3.51
CA VAL A 195 -17.09 19.49 3.35
C VAL A 195 -17.56 18.13 3.86
N TRP A 196 -18.29 18.12 4.99
CA TRP A 196 -18.77 16.90 5.62
C TRP A 196 -19.63 16.03 4.69
N THR A 197 -20.56 16.63 3.94
CA THR A 197 -21.42 15.89 2.99
C THR A 197 -20.67 15.18 1.87
N ARG A 198 -19.41 15.56 1.63
CA ARG A 198 -18.51 14.92 0.64
C ARG A 198 -17.64 13.82 1.25
N LEU A 199 -17.62 13.68 2.57
CA LEU A 199 -16.82 12.70 3.31
C LEU A 199 -17.65 11.55 3.87
N ILE A 200 -18.96 11.77 4.06
CA ILE A 200 -19.84 10.75 4.62
C ILE A 200 -19.90 9.51 3.74
N CYS A 201 -19.95 8.36 4.40
CA CYS A 201 -20.36 7.13 3.76
C CYS A 201 -21.86 7.17 3.53
N THR A 202 -22.30 7.05 2.27
CA THR A 202 -23.71 6.98 1.88
C THR A 202 -24.22 5.55 1.77
N ASP A 203 -23.38 4.59 2.11
CA ASP A 203 -23.66 3.17 1.96
C ASP A 203 -24.31 2.62 3.23
N THR A 204 -25.59 2.27 3.11
CA THR A 204 -26.43 1.81 4.23
C THR A 204 -26.01 0.45 4.78
N ASP A 205 -25.34 -0.39 3.96
CA ASP A 205 -24.82 -1.67 4.42
C ASP A 205 -23.52 -1.50 5.21
N CYS A 206 -22.78 -0.42 4.96
CA CYS A 206 -21.56 -0.09 5.71
C CYS A 206 -21.84 0.73 6.97
N CYS A 207 -22.68 1.76 6.83
CA CYS A 207 -22.97 2.77 7.83
C CYS A 207 -24.51 2.95 7.94
N PRO A 208 -25.22 2.05 8.63
CA PRO A 208 -26.69 2.07 8.68
C PRO A 208 -27.24 3.36 9.31
N ASP A 209 -26.59 3.90 10.35
CA ASP A 209 -26.98 5.16 10.99
C ASP A 209 -26.43 6.41 10.26
N GLY A 210 -25.96 6.24 9.02
CA GLY A 210 -25.48 7.30 8.14
C GLY A 210 -24.13 7.89 8.54
N GLY A 211 -23.92 9.16 8.19
CA GLY A 211 -22.60 9.80 8.21
C GLY A 211 -21.89 9.79 9.56
N ARG A 212 -22.61 9.80 10.70
CA ARG A 212 -21.98 9.74 12.04
C ARG A 212 -21.47 8.35 12.41
N ALA A 213 -22.10 7.29 11.89
CA ALA A 213 -21.68 5.90 12.15
C ALA A 213 -20.23 5.61 11.72
N ILE A 214 -19.71 6.40 10.76
CA ILE A 214 -18.31 6.34 10.34
C ILE A 214 -17.33 6.58 11.51
N LEU A 215 -17.73 7.43 12.46
CA LEU A 215 -16.91 7.77 13.62
C LEU A 215 -17.02 6.69 14.69
N ASP A 216 -18.21 6.12 14.88
CA ASP A 216 -18.46 5.12 15.93
C ASP A 216 -17.80 3.78 15.59
N ASN A 217 -17.93 3.33 14.33
CA ASN A 217 -17.43 2.03 13.85
C ASN A 217 -16.30 2.14 12.81
N ALA A 218 -15.38 3.08 13.02
CA ALA A 218 -14.25 3.41 12.13
C ALA A 218 -13.49 2.20 11.54
N ARG A 219 -13.22 1.16 12.35
CA ARG A 219 -12.47 -0.02 11.90
C ARG A 219 -13.27 -0.85 10.90
N VAL A 220 -14.52 -1.16 11.23
CA VAL A 220 -15.41 -1.95 10.36
C VAL A 220 -15.61 -1.20 9.06
N HIS A 221 -15.94 0.09 9.16
CA HIS A 221 -16.06 0.98 8.01
C HIS A 221 -14.82 0.93 7.11
N THR A 222 -13.63 1.10 7.70
CA THR A 222 -12.36 1.09 6.96
C THR A 222 -12.13 -0.21 6.20
N VAL A 223 -12.36 -1.36 6.83
CA VAL A 223 -12.17 -2.67 6.19
C VAL A 223 -13.18 -2.85 5.05
N VAL A 224 -14.45 -2.57 5.30
CA VAL A 224 -15.54 -2.75 4.32
C VAL A 224 -15.32 -1.83 3.11
N GLN A 225 -15.06 -0.55 3.33
CA GLN A 225 -14.86 0.40 2.22
C GLN A 225 -13.61 0.08 1.40
N ARG A 226 -12.49 -0.29 2.04
CA ARG A 226 -11.28 -0.67 1.30
C ARG A 226 -11.49 -1.94 0.48
N ALA A 227 -12.17 -2.95 1.04
CA ALA A 227 -12.52 -4.16 0.31
C ALA A 227 -13.43 -3.85 -0.89
N ARG A 228 -14.43 -2.98 -0.72
CA ARG A 228 -15.30 -2.52 -1.81
C ARG A 228 -14.53 -1.80 -2.90
N ARG A 229 -13.67 -0.85 -2.55
CA ARG A 229 -12.81 -0.14 -3.50
C ARG A 229 -11.91 -1.09 -4.29
N LEU A 230 -11.33 -2.08 -3.60
CA LEU A 230 -10.54 -3.13 -4.25
C LEU A 230 -11.40 -3.91 -5.25
N SER A 231 -12.58 -4.40 -4.84
CA SER A 231 -13.50 -5.12 -5.73
C SER A 231 -14.01 -4.28 -6.90
N GLU A 232 -14.23 -2.97 -6.71
CA GLU A 232 -14.60 -2.06 -7.79
C GLU A 232 -13.51 -1.97 -8.86
N LEU A 233 -12.26 -1.79 -8.44
CA LEU A 233 -11.12 -1.68 -9.36
C LEU A 233 -10.82 -3.01 -10.08
N ASP A 234 -10.94 -4.12 -9.37
CA ASP A 234 -10.72 -5.47 -9.88
C ASP A 234 -11.74 -5.83 -10.98
N ARG A 235 -13.01 -5.44 -10.80
CA ARG A 235 -14.08 -5.64 -11.80
C ARG A 235 -13.88 -4.87 -13.11
N ILE A 236 -13.02 -3.86 -13.14
CA ILE A 236 -12.74 -3.11 -14.37
C ILE A 236 -11.74 -3.91 -15.21
N GLU A 237 -12.23 -4.73 -16.14
CA GLU A 237 -11.38 -5.62 -16.96
C GLU A 237 -10.35 -4.85 -17.81
N ARG A 238 -10.78 -3.76 -18.45
CA ARG A 238 -9.92 -2.97 -19.35
C ARG A 238 -8.98 -2.07 -18.55
N SER A 239 -7.67 -2.32 -18.68
CA SER A 239 -6.61 -1.52 -18.04
C SER A 239 -6.79 -0.01 -18.25
N LEU A 240 -7.07 0.44 -19.49
CA LEU A 240 -7.32 1.86 -19.79
C LEU A 240 -8.43 2.48 -18.92
N TRP A 241 -9.53 1.75 -18.72
CA TRP A 241 -10.65 2.23 -17.91
C TRP A 241 -10.35 2.21 -16.42
N ARG A 242 -9.52 1.26 -15.97
CA ARG A 242 -9.06 1.21 -14.58
C ARG A 242 -8.18 2.42 -14.25
N TRP A 243 -7.25 2.77 -15.14
CA TRP A 243 -6.45 4.00 -15.02
C TRP A 243 -7.31 5.26 -15.10
N GLN A 244 -8.32 5.31 -15.98
CA GLN A 244 -9.26 6.44 -16.04
C GLN A 244 -10.06 6.59 -14.74
N ASN A 245 -10.57 5.49 -14.17
CA ASN A 245 -11.28 5.52 -12.90
C ASN A 245 -10.41 6.06 -11.76
N LEU A 246 -9.16 5.58 -11.69
CA LEU A 246 -8.21 6.01 -10.67
C LEU A 246 -7.81 7.48 -10.83
N ALA A 247 -7.61 7.95 -12.07
CA ALA A 247 -7.37 9.35 -12.40
C ALA A 247 -8.51 10.25 -11.87
N GLU A 248 -9.75 9.95 -12.26
CA GLU A 248 -10.91 10.75 -11.82
C GLU A 248 -11.12 10.72 -10.31
N ALA A 249 -10.89 9.57 -9.67
CA ALA A 249 -10.98 9.45 -8.21
C ALA A 249 -9.90 10.30 -7.52
N ALA A 250 -8.67 10.28 -8.03
CA ALA A 250 -7.56 11.05 -7.48
C ALA A 250 -7.78 12.56 -7.65
N ASP A 251 -8.28 13.02 -8.80
CA ASP A 251 -8.59 14.43 -9.05
C ASP A 251 -9.66 14.96 -8.09
N ARG A 252 -10.78 14.22 -7.94
CA ARG A 252 -11.83 14.55 -6.95
C ARG A 252 -11.28 14.56 -5.53
N GLY A 253 -10.42 13.60 -5.20
CA GLY A 253 -9.77 13.54 -3.90
C GLY A 253 -8.84 14.73 -3.66
N LEU A 254 -8.10 15.20 -4.67
CA LEU A 254 -7.22 16.37 -4.56
C LEU A 254 -8.02 17.64 -4.32
N GLU A 255 -9.14 17.82 -5.02
CA GLU A 255 -10.06 18.94 -4.79
C GLU A 255 -10.62 18.93 -3.36
N LEU A 256 -11.01 17.76 -2.86
CA LEU A 256 -11.54 17.58 -1.51
C LEU A 256 -10.45 17.81 -0.45
N ALA A 257 -9.25 17.28 -0.66
CA ALA A 257 -8.10 17.52 0.21
C ALA A 257 -7.73 19.02 0.24
N ALA A 258 -7.82 19.72 -0.89
CA ALA A 258 -7.61 21.15 -0.94
C ALA A 258 -8.67 21.91 -0.11
N ARG A 259 -9.94 21.51 -0.16
CA ARG A 259 -11.01 22.08 0.69
C ARG A 259 -10.73 21.86 2.18
N ILE A 260 -10.41 20.63 2.59
CA ILE A 260 -10.05 20.31 3.98
C ILE A 260 -8.83 21.11 4.42
N ASN A 261 -7.80 21.20 3.58
CA ASN A 261 -6.59 21.96 3.87
C ASN A 261 -6.85 23.46 4.00
N ARG A 262 -7.88 24.01 3.34
CA ARG A 262 -8.30 25.40 3.59
C ARG A 262 -8.94 25.56 4.96
N LEU A 263 -9.78 24.62 5.39
CA LEU A 263 -10.36 24.62 6.74
C LEU A 263 -9.29 24.49 7.83
N ALA A 264 -8.32 23.60 7.64
CA ALA A 264 -7.19 23.39 8.55
C ALA A 264 -6.30 24.63 8.77
N ARG A 265 -6.38 25.65 7.91
CA ARG A 265 -5.70 26.94 8.13
C ARG A 265 -6.40 27.82 9.14
N ASN A 266 -7.72 27.64 9.29
CA ASN A 266 -8.58 28.45 10.13
C ASN A 266 -9.03 27.72 11.40
N ASP A 267 -8.98 26.38 11.39
CA ASP A 267 -9.34 25.52 12.52
C ASP A 267 -8.20 24.55 12.83
N SER A 268 -7.55 24.74 13.98
CA SER A 268 -6.41 23.94 14.44
C SER A 268 -6.78 22.52 14.87
N SER A 269 -8.07 22.23 15.06
CA SER A 269 -8.57 20.88 15.34
C SER A 269 -8.61 20.00 14.08
N ILE A 270 -8.57 20.61 12.90
CA ILE A 270 -8.52 19.92 11.61
C ILE A 270 -7.07 19.78 11.16
N LEU A 271 -6.61 18.54 11.05
CA LEU A 271 -5.29 18.23 10.54
C LEU A 271 -5.25 18.34 9.01
N ARG A 272 -4.15 18.88 8.49
CA ARG A 272 -3.89 18.91 7.04
C ARG A 272 -3.82 17.50 6.46
N VAL A 273 -4.44 17.33 5.30
CA VAL A 273 -4.35 16.12 4.47
C VAL A 273 -3.09 16.21 3.60
N ASP A 274 -2.18 15.25 3.77
CA ASP A 274 -0.99 15.08 2.94
C ASP A 274 -1.39 14.69 1.50
N THR A 275 -1.13 15.50 0.49
CA THR A 275 -1.61 15.24 -0.88
C THR A 275 -0.60 14.48 -1.74
N ARG A 276 0.63 14.21 -1.26
CA ARG A 276 1.72 13.69 -2.10
C ARG A 276 1.39 12.39 -2.82
N ALA A 277 0.92 11.38 -2.10
CA ALA A 277 0.50 10.11 -2.70
C ALA A 277 -0.63 10.29 -3.71
N LEU A 278 -1.60 11.15 -3.40
CA LEU A 278 -2.77 11.39 -4.25
C LEU A 278 -2.39 12.13 -5.54
N SER A 279 -1.48 13.10 -5.44
CA SER A 279 -0.90 13.79 -6.59
C SER A 279 -0.12 12.83 -7.50
N ALA A 280 0.70 11.94 -6.92
CA ALA A 280 1.41 10.92 -7.68
C ALA A 280 0.44 9.96 -8.40
N ILE A 281 -0.64 9.53 -7.73
CA ILE A 281 -1.67 8.68 -8.31
C ILE A 281 -2.36 9.38 -9.50
N SER A 282 -2.77 10.64 -9.35
CA SER A 282 -3.39 11.43 -10.43
C SER A 282 -2.46 11.54 -11.63
N ALA A 283 -1.21 11.98 -11.41
CA ALA A 283 -0.22 12.17 -12.47
C ALA A 283 0.04 10.89 -13.26
N ILE A 284 0.26 9.76 -12.57
CA ILE A 284 0.56 8.49 -13.24
C ILE A 284 -0.66 7.93 -13.95
N SER A 285 -1.85 8.02 -13.34
CA SER A 285 -3.07 7.52 -13.96
C SER A 285 -3.39 8.30 -15.24
N HIS A 286 -3.09 9.59 -15.26
CA HIS A 286 -3.17 10.43 -16.46
C HIS A 286 -2.15 10.06 -17.54
N LEU A 287 -0.91 9.73 -17.16
CA LEU A 287 0.11 9.27 -18.09
C LEU A 287 -0.28 7.92 -18.71
N ARG A 288 -0.62 6.93 -17.87
CA ARG A 288 -0.94 5.56 -18.31
C ARG A 288 -2.17 5.50 -19.21
N ARG A 289 -3.18 6.35 -19.00
CA ARG A 289 -4.32 6.41 -19.93
C ARG A 289 -3.95 7.01 -21.28
N GLN A 290 -2.99 7.93 -21.34
CA GLN A 290 -2.52 8.53 -22.59
C GLN A 290 -1.71 7.50 -23.38
N ASP A 291 -0.78 6.81 -22.72
CA ASP A 291 0.01 5.74 -23.34
C ASP A 291 -0.88 4.65 -23.92
N ALA A 292 -1.86 4.17 -23.15
CA ALA A 292 -2.79 3.14 -23.60
C ALA A 292 -3.67 3.56 -24.78
N ARG A 293 -3.98 4.86 -24.93
CA ARG A 293 -4.68 5.38 -26.11
C ARG A 293 -3.76 5.42 -27.34
N SER A 294 -2.51 5.81 -27.16
CA SER A 294 -1.52 5.88 -28.23
C SER A 294 -1.16 4.50 -28.77
N SER A 295 -1.09 3.48 -27.92
CA SER A 295 -0.80 2.09 -28.34
C SER A 295 -1.97 1.36 -28.98
N GLY A 296 -3.22 1.84 -28.82
CA GLY A 296 -4.42 1.24 -29.42
C GLY A 296 -4.76 1.73 -30.83
N VAL A 297 -3.91 2.57 -31.42
CA VAL A 297 -4.07 3.15 -32.77
C VAL A 297 -3.09 2.51 -33.78
N ALA A 298 -2.34 1.48 -33.36
CA ALA A 298 -1.41 0.71 -34.21
C ALA A 298 -1.97 -0.68 -34.54
#